data_AF-A0A7C7ILB4-F1
#
_entry.id   AF-A0A7C7ILB4-F1
#
_cell.length_a   1.000
_cell.length_b   1.000
_cell.length_c   1.000
_cell.angle_alpha   90.00
_cell.angle_beta   90.00
_cell.angle_gamma   90.00
#
_symmetry.space_group_name_H-M   'P 1'
#
loop_
_entity.id
_entity.type
_entity.pdbx_description
1 polymer ?
#
loop_
_entity_poly.entity_id
_entity_poly.type
_entity_poly.pdbx_seq_one_letter_code
_entity_poly.pdbx_strand_id
1 'polypeptide(L)'
;MKKFYKLTILLFSALLIVSCDADKVDDIDKNEPSIFFTQISETFFVEEGAENIYEVKLGLTGVYDENLAYDFEIDDASEASLGEDFQILDTDYVVESGQLITSFRIQANFEPASTEGKDVIFNLTSLENGMVQDYKTSFTLTLTKSCPLEADFTGDYAVTQLTAALPAAGVTTFGDGTIVTLSTDGTNNAFQRSFNAKFYPDLGFGNPFVDVIIELNCGNVIMVGEQSATGIGCGGSISIGPGEENSPFDAADDSVIVITYTEDDESNCGAPVQTTIQLTKQ
;
A
#
# COMPACT_ATOMS: atom_id res chain seq x y z
N MET A 1 -65.53 47.14 -49.63
CA MET A 1 -65.22 46.51 -50.92
C MET A 1 -63.76 46.09 -50.91
N LYS A 2 -63.46 44.84 -51.27
CA LYS A 2 -62.29 44.35 -52.05
C LYS A 2 -60.93 45.01 -51.74
N LYS A 3 -59.80 44.35 -51.49
CA LYS A 3 -59.31 42.98 -51.67
C LYS A 3 -57.80 43.09 -51.36
N PHE A 4 -57.21 42.10 -50.66
CA PHE A 4 -55.86 41.55 -50.91
C PHE A 4 -54.65 42.50 -50.68
N TYR A 5 -53.46 42.11 -50.23
CA TYR A 5 -52.86 40.87 -49.76
C TYR A 5 -51.54 41.26 -49.08
N LYS A 6 -51.19 40.52 -48.02
CA LYS A 6 -49.84 40.21 -47.53
C LYS A 6 -48.68 40.63 -48.45
N LEU A 7 -47.84 41.60 -48.04
CA LEU A 7 -46.38 41.62 -48.28
C LEU A 7 -45.70 42.86 -47.64
N THR A 8 -45.51 42.90 -46.32
CA THR A 8 -44.69 43.96 -45.68
C THR A 8 -44.02 43.44 -44.40
N ILE A 9 -43.21 42.40 -44.55
CA ILE A 9 -42.18 42.01 -43.58
C ILE A 9 -40.93 41.66 -44.40
N LEU A 10 -40.30 42.66 -45.02
CA LEU A 10 -38.99 42.46 -45.65
C LEU A 10 -38.30 43.77 -46.03
N LEU A 11 -38.09 44.71 -45.10
CA LEU A 11 -37.14 45.81 -45.32
C LEU A 11 -36.80 46.61 -44.04
N PHE A 12 -36.26 45.97 -43.01
CA PHE A 12 -35.59 46.70 -41.91
C PHE A 12 -34.54 45.86 -41.19
N SER A 13 -33.73 45.13 -41.95
CA SER A 13 -32.48 44.51 -41.50
C SER A 13 -31.34 45.01 -42.38
N ALA A 14 -31.21 46.32 -42.45
CA ALA A 14 -30.06 46.98 -43.05
C ALA A 14 -28.90 46.90 -42.04
N LEU A 15 -27.99 45.98 -42.33
CA LEU A 15 -26.54 46.06 -42.15
C LEU A 15 -26.05 46.99 -41.01
N LEU A 16 -25.85 46.39 -39.85
CA LEU A 16 -24.67 46.66 -39.03
C LEU A 16 -23.79 45.41 -39.09
N ILE A 17 -23.20 45.17 -40.27
CA ILE A 17 -21.94 44.42 -40.32
C ILE A 17 -20.88 45.40 -39.87
N VAL A 18 -20.65 45.45 -38.55
CA VAL A 18 -19.35 45.86 -38.05
C VAL A 18 -18.41 44.77 -38.55
N SER A 19 -17.68 45.10 -39.61
CA SER A 19 -16.45 44.42 -39.95
C SER A 19 -15.54 44.59 -38.74
N CYS A 20 -15.57 43.65 -37.81
CA CYS A 20 -14.32 43.23 -37.21
C CYS A 20 -13.53 42.70 -38.40
N ASP A 21 -12.64 43.54 -38.96
CA ASP A 21 -11.34 42.97 -39.25
C ASP A 21 -10.96 42.32 -37.92
N ALA A 22 -11.01 40.98 -37.90
CA ALA A 22 -10.19 40.29 -36.94
C ALA A 22 -8.81 40.80 -37.31
N ASP A 23 -8.29 41.74 -36.51
CA ASP A 23 -6.88 42.03 -36.49
C ASP A 23 -6.26 40.64 -36.50
N LYS A 24 -5.65 40.31 -37.65
CA LYS A 24 -4.69 39.23 -37.68
C LYS A 24 -3.68 39.71 -36.67
N VAL A 25 -3.80 39.19 -35.46
CA VAL A 25 -2.67 39.07 -34.57
C VAL A 25 -1.75 38.15 -35.37
N ASP A 26 -0.96 38.79 -36.23
CA ASP A 26 0.27 38.25 -36.75
C ASP A 26 1.04 37.75 -35.53
N ASP A 27 1.39 36.47 -35.56
CA ASP A 27 2.09 35.71 -34.53
C ASP A 27 1.34 35.51 -33.19
N ILE A 28 0.30 34.66 -33.21
CA ILE A 28 0.35 33.58 -32.21
C ILE A 28 1.43 32.64 -32.74
N ASP A 29 2.65 32.80 -32.24
CA ASP A 29 3.66 31.74 -32.28
C ASP A 29 2.90 30.44 -32.06
N LYS A 30 3.03 29.48 -32.99
CA LYS A 30 2.55 28.12 -32.75
C LYS A 30 3.05 27.75 -31.36
N ASN A 31 2.14 27.69 -30.37
CA ASN A 31 2.47 27.42 -28.97
C ASN A 31 3.49 26.29 -28.98
N GLU A 32 4.73 26.59 -28.59
CA GLU A 32 5.80 25.61 -28.54
C GLU A 32 5.25 24.38 -27.79
N PRO A 33 5.45 23.15 -28.32
CA PRO A 33 4.97 21.96 -27.66
C PRO A 33 5.47 21.95 -26.24
N SER A 34 4.58 21.58 -25.32
CA SER A 34 4.94 21.56 -23.93
C SER A 34 4.34 20.38 -23.21
N ILE A 35 5.14 19.79 -22.32
CA ILE A 35 4.86 18.55 -21.62
C ILE A 35 4.77 18.76 -20.11
N PHE A 36 3.91 17.98 -19.47
CA PHE A 36 3.69 17.99 -18.01
C PHE A 36 3.18 16.62 -17.54
N PHE A 37 3.41 16.26 -16.28
CA PHE A 37 2.74 15.10 -15.70
C PHE A 37 1.24 15.37 -15.52
N THR A 38 0.39 14.40 -15.83
CA THR A 38 -1.06 14.57 -15.68
C THR A 38 -1.48 14.69 -14.21
N GLN A 39 -0.71 14.08 -13.32
CA GLN A 39 -0.84 14.11 -11.86
C GLN A 39 0.51 14.49 -11.21
N ILE A 40 0.52 14.81 -9.91
CA ILE A 40 1.75 15.14 -9.17
C ILE A 40 2.10 14.11 -8.10
N SER A 41 1.15 13.27 -7.70
CA SER A 41 1.41 12.16 -6.81
C SER A 41 0.38 11.04 -6.97
N GLU A 42 0.78 9.81 -6.71
CA GLU A 42 -0.11 8.63 -6.64
C GLU A 42 0.52 7.55 -5.72
N THR A 43 -0.31 6.65 -5.20
CA THR A 43 0.15 5.45 -4.48
C THR A 43 -0.14 4.22 -5.32
N PHE A 44 0.87 3.38 -5.52
CA PHE A 44 0.75 2.12 -6.22
C PHE A 44 0.98 0.95 -5.26
N PHE A 45 0.00 0.06 -5.22
CA PHE A 45 0.03 -1.14 -4.37
C PHE A 45 0.72 -2.28 -5.11
N VAL A 46 1.81 -2.77 -4.52
CA VAL A 46 2.64 -3.84 -5.06
C VAL A 46 2.17 -5.16 -4.44
N GLU A 47 1.69 -6.08 -5.28
CA GLU A 47 1.06 -7.33 -4.86
C GLU A 47 1.94 -8.54 -5.18
N GLU A 48 1.84 -9.58 -4.36
CA GLU A 48 2.57 -10.82 -4.59
C GLU A 48 2.02 -11.55 -5.83
N GLY A 49 2.91 -12.03 -6.70
CA GLY A 49 2.52 -12.80 -7.89
C GLY A 49 1.86 -12.00 -9.02
N ALA A 50 1.64 -10.70 -8.84
CA ALA A 50 1.14 -9.79 -9.88
C ALA A 50 2.28 -9.24 -10.76
N GLU A 51 1.93 -8.68 -11.94
CA GLU A 51 2.91 -8.03 -12.82
C GLU A 51 3.44 -6.71 -12.25
N ASN A 52 2.67 -6.04 -11.37
CA ASN A 52 3.03 -4.78 -10.69
C ASN A 52 3.48 -3.67 -11.65
N ILE A 53 2.78 -3.51 -12.77
CA ILE A 53 3.07 -2.47 -13.78
C ILE A 53 2.23 -1.22 -13.51
N TYR A 54 2.89 -0.06 -13.46
CA TYR A 54 2.24 1.25 -13.35
C TYR A 54 2.60 2.13 -14.57
N GLU A 55 1.60 2.82 -15.12
CA GLU A 55 1.74 3.75 -16.25
C GLU A 55 1.80 5.20 -15.77
N VAL A 56 2.98 5.81 -15.83
CA VAL A 56 3.16 7.23 -15.54
C VAL A 56 2.70 8.04 -16.75
N LYS A 57 1.65 8.86 -16.60
CA LYS A 57 1.00 9.57 -17.70
C LYS A 57 1.42 11.03 -17.80
N LEU A 58 1.81 11.43 -19.01
CA LEU A 58 2.20 12.79 -19.37
C LEU A 58 1.21 13.36 -20.38
N GLY A 59 0.97 14.67 -20.30
CA GLY A 59 0.08 15.39 -21.20
C GLY A 59 0.83 16.47 -21.98
N LEU A 60 0.29 16.81 -23.16
CA LEU A 60 0.73 17.93 -23.98
C LEU A 60 -0.34 19.03 -24.03
N THR A 61 0.11 20.27 -24.23
CA THR A 61 -0.79 21.42 -24.42
C THR A 61 -1.47 21.47 -25.79
N GLY A 62 -1.04 20.62 -26.73
CA GLY A 62 -1.54 20.61 -28.10
C GLY A 62 -1.23 19.29 -28.82
N VAL A 63 -1.89 19.10 -29.96
CA VAL A 63 -1.60 17.99 -30.88
C VAL A 63 -0.56 18.48 -31.88
N TYR A 64 0.47 17.68 -32.11
CA TYR A 64 1.57 18.00 -33.01
C TYR A 64 1.69 16.92 -34.09
N ASP A 65 2.09 17.31 -35.31
CA ASP A 65 2.13 16.43 -36.48
C ASP A 65 3.46 15.65 -36.59
N GLU A 66 4.36 15.84 -35.62
CA GLU A 66 5.66 15.17 -35.52
C GLU A 66 5.79 14.42 -34.20
N ASN A 67 6.69 13.44 -34.16
CA ASN A 67 7.06 12.75 -32.94
C ASN A 67 7.97 13.67 -32.12
N LEU A 68 7.71 13.77 -30.82
CA LEU A 68 8.49 14.61 -29.92
C LEU A 68 9.14 13.74 -28.84
N ALA A 69 10.47 13.64 -28.86
CA ALA A 69 11.19 12.95 -27.79
C ALA A 69 11.15 13.77 -26.49
N TYR A 70 11.10 13.12 -25.34
CA TYR A 70 11.16 13.76 -24.03
C TYR A 70 12.10 13.00 -23.09
N ASP A 71 12.65 13.69 -22.11
CA ASP A 71 13.49 13.09 -21.08
C ASP A 71 12.96 13.39 -19.69
N PHE A 72 13.29 12.50 -18.75
CA PHE A 72 13.10 12.69 -17.33
C PHE A 72 14.28 12.11 -16.55
N GLU A 73 14.40 12.51 -15.30
CA GLU A 73 15.34 11.94 -14.34
C GLU A 73 14.62 11.47 -13.08
N ILE A 74 15.25 10.56 -12.35
CA ILE A 74 14.81 10.17 -11.01
C ILE A 74 15.51 11.10 -10.02
N ASP A 75 14.76 11.74 -9.13
CA ASP A 75 15.32 12.65 -8.12
C ASP A 75 16.15 11.89 -7.09
N ASP A 76 17.29 12.45 -6.68
CA ASP A 76 18.15 11.92 -5.61
C ASP A 76 17.43 11.85 -4.25
N ALA A 77 16.34 12.59 -4.06
CA ALA A 77 15.49 12.52 -2.88
C ALA A 77 14.55 11.29 -2.86
N SER A 78 14.53 10.48 -3.91
CA SER A 78 13.76 9.23 -3.96
C SER A 78 14.28 8.23 -2.93
N GLU A 79 13.34 7.56 -2.26
CA GLU A 79 13.63 6.47 -1.32
C GLU A 79 13.69 5.12 -2.04
N ALA A 80 12.88 4.96 -3.09
CA ALA A 80 12.88 3.78 -3.94
C ALA A 80 14.01 3.82 -4.98
N SER A 81 14.75 2.72 -5.10
CA SER A 81 15.93 2.62 -5.95
C SER A 81 15.65 1.88 -7.26
N LEU A 82 16.09 2.45 -8.39
CA LEU A 82 16.01 1.81 -9.70
C LEU A 82 16.88 0.54 -9.75
N GLY A 83 16.30 -0.55 -10.26
CA GLY A 83 16.94 -1.87 -10.35
C GLY A 83 16.71 -2.75 -9.11
N GLU A 84 16.38 -2.14 -7.96
CA GLU A 84 16.06 -2.85 -6.72
C GLU A 84 14.55 -2.80 -6.44
N ASP A 85 13.99 -1.62 -6.16
CA ASP A 85 12.58 -1.44 -5.82
C ASP A 85 11.67 -1.45 -7.05
N PHE A 86 12.16 -0.96 -8.19
CA PHE A 86 11.42 -0.94 -9.45
C PHE A 86 12.35 -0.96 -10.66
N GLN A 87 11.79 -1.20 -11.85
CA GLN A 87 12.46 -1.09 -13.14
C GLN A 87 11.64 -0.22 -14.08
N ILE A 88 12.30 0.52 -14.99
CA ILE A 88 11.62 1.19 -16.10
C ILE A 88 11.58 0.21 -17.28
N LEU A 89 10.39 -0.03 -17.83
CA LEU A 89 10.18 -1.01 -18.88
C LEU A 89 10.39 -0.46 -20.29
N ASP A 90 10.25 0.86 -20.44
CA ASP A 90 10.39 1.54 -21.72
C ASP A 90 11.81 2.07 -21.91
N THR A 91 12.31 2.00 -23.15
CA THR A 91 13.66 2.45 -23.53
C THR A 91 13.64 3.63 -24.48
N ASP A 92 12.44 4.04 -24.92
CA ASP A 92 12.21 5.14 -25.85
C ASP A 92 11.06 5.99 -25.32
N TYR A 93 11.28 7.30 -25.26
CA TYR A 93 10.40 8.26 -24.61
C TYR A 93 9.94 9.27 -25.65
N VAL A 94 8.85 8.92 -26.32
CA VAL A 94 8.34 9.68 -27.46
C VAL A 94 6.85 9.96 -27.26
N VAL A 95 6.47 11.19 -27.57
CA VAL A 95 5.10 11.54 -27.85
C VAL A 95 4.86 11.30 -29.33
N GLU A 96 4.06 10.30 -29.66
CA GLU A 96 3.72 10.00 -31.04
C GLU A 96 2.89 11.14 -31.67
N SER A 97 3.13 11.38 -32.96
CA SER A 97 2.36 12.33 -33.76
C SER A 97 0.85 12.11 -33.61
N GLY A 98 0.11 13.20 -33.42
CA GLY A 98 -1.34 13.15 -33.22
C GLY A 98 -1.80 12.87 -31.78
N GLN A 99 -0.89 12.60 -30.83
CA GLN A 99 -1.26 12.29 -29.43
C GLN A 99 -1.24 13.53 -28.52
N LEU A 100 -2.14 13.54 -27.53
CA LEU A 100 -2.17 14.51 -26.42
C LEU A 100 -1.64 13.94 -25.10
N ILE A 101 -1.53 12.62 -25.04
CA ILE A 101 -1.16 11.88 -23.83
C ILE A 101 -0.15 10.84 -24.27
N THR A 102 0.94 10.73 -23.51
CA THR A 102 1.89 9.62 -23.61
C THR A 102 2.13 9.04 -22.21
N SER A 103 2.82 7.92 -22.14
CA SER A 103 3.18 7.28 -20.87
C SER A 103 4.44 6.47 -20.99
N PHE A 104 5.17 6.37 -19.89
CA PHE A 104 6.15 5.30 -19.69
C PHE A 104 5.69 4.38 -18.56
N ARG A 105 6.17 3.15 -18.58
CA ARG A 105 5.80 2.10 -17.65
C ARG A 105 6.96 1.80 -16.73
N ILE A 106 6.62 1.57 -15.48
CA ILE A 106 7.52 0.98 -14.52
C ILE A 106 6.94 -0.34 -14.02
N GLN A 107 7.81 -1.21 -13.56
CA GLN A 107 7.46 -2.44 -12.85
C GLN A 107 8.03 -2.37 -11.44
N ALA A 108 7.16 -2.41 -10.42
CA ALA A 108 7.57 -2.46 -9.03
C ALA A 108 7.87 -3.90 -8.59
N ASN A 109 8.90 -4.09 -7.77
CA ASN A 109 9.30 -5.39 -7.24
C ASN A 109 8.65 -5.62 -5.86
N PHE A 110 7.95 -6.75 -5.71
CA PHE A 110 7.23 -7.07 -4.46
C PHE A 110 8.15 -7.33 -3.27
N GLU A 111 9.25 -8.07 -3.48
CA GLU A 111 10.11 -8.50 -2.39
C GLU A 111 10.71 -7.32 -1.59
N PRO A 112 11.35 -6.31 -2.22
CA PRO A 112 11.92 -5.17 -1.51
C PRO A 112 10.91 -4.07 -1.13
N ALA A 113 9.65 -4.19 -1.55
CA ALA A 113 8.61 -3.21 -1.21
C ALA A 113 8.36 -3.16 0.31
N SER A 114 7.96 -1.99 0.80
CA SER A 114 7.65 -1.73 2.22
C SER A 114 6.16 -1.50 2.43
N THR A 115 5.60 -1.96 3.55
CA THR A 115 4.23 -1.61 3.96
C THR A 115 4.10 -0.14 4.39
N GLU A 116 5.21 0.52 4.75
CA GLU A 116 5.24 1.97 4.99
C GLU A 116 5.22 2.78 3.68
N GLY A 117 5.56 2.14 2.55
CA GLY A 117 5.76 2.80 1.27
C GLY A 117 7.21 3.25 1.07
N LYS A 118 7.61 3.38 -0.20
CA LYS A 118 8.83 4.08 -0.61
C LYS A 118 8.50 5.01 -1.77
N ASP A 119 8.93 6.26 -1.70
CA ASP A 119 8.69 7.22 -2.77
C ASP A 119 9.74 7.12 -3.87
N VAL A 120 9.30 7.10 -5.14
CA VAL A 120 10.12 7.46 -6.30
C VAL A 120 9.61 8.77 -6.88
N ILE A 121 10.51 9.69 -7.18
CA ILE A 121 10.20 11.01 -7.71
C ILE A 121 10.78 11.13 -9.12
N PHE A 122 9.92 11.40 -10.10
CA PHE A 122 10.31 11.63 -11.50
C PHE A 122 10.24 13.12 -11.82
N ASN A 123 11.28 13.67 -12.42
CA ASN A 123 11.34 15.06 -12.88
C ASN A 123 11.49 15.13 -14.39
N LEU A 124 10.61 15.85 -15.09
CA LEU A 124 10.75 16.13 -16.51
C LEU A 124 11.92 17.08 -16.75
N THR A 125 12.80 16.74 -17.68
CA THR A 125 14.02 17.51 -17.96
C THR A 125 14.02 18.14 -19.36
N SER A 126 13.39 17.49 -20.34
CA SER A 126 13.42 17.96 -21.73
C SER A 126 12.17 17.55 -22.53
N LEU A 127 11.91 18.33 -23.57
CA LEU A 127 11.02 17.98 -24.68
C LEU A 127 11.63 18.52 -25.97
N GLU A 128 11.76 17.68 -26.99
CA GLU A 128 12.27 18.06 -28.30
C GLU A 128 11.38 19.15 -28.93
N ASN A 129 12.02 20.19 -29.49
CA ASN A 129 11.36 21.33 -30.12
C ASN A 129 10.30 22.02 -29.23
N GLY A 130 10.40 21.86 -27.92
CA GLY A 130 9.39 22.30 -26.96
C GLY A 130 9.97 22.66 -25.60
N MET A 131 9.09 22.72 -24.61
CA MET A 131 9.45 23.06 -23.23
C MET A 131 8.76 22.18 -22.21
N VAL A 132 9.39 21.99 -21.06
CA VAL A 132 8.71 21.46 -19.87
C VAL A 132 7.91 22.60 -19.24
N GLN A 133 6.64 22.37 -18.90
CA GLN A 133 5.80 23.38 -18.26
C GLN A 133 6.28 23.71 -16.83
N ASP A 134 6.10 24.94 -16.36
CA ASP A 134 6.50 25.34 -15.00
C ASP A 134 5.65 24.74 -13.86
N TYR A 135 4.65 23.93 -14.21
CA TYR A 135 3.76 23.24 -13.28
C TYR A 135 3.74 21.75 -13.60
N LYS A 136 3.56 20.92 -12.57
CA LYS A 136 3.55 19.46 -12.69
C LYS A 136 4.78 18.93 -13.46
N THR A 137 5.94 19.52 -13.17
CA THR A 137 7.26 19.09 -13.63
C THR A 137 7.75 17.83 -12.94
N SER A 138 7.22 17.56 -11.75
CA SER A 138 7.60 16.47 -10.87
C SER A 138 6.38 15.62 -10.53
N PHE A 139 6.59 14.30 -10.44
CA PHE A 139 5.59 13.32 -10.06
C PHE A 139 6.17 12.34 -9.05
N THR A 140 5.51 12.19 -7.90
CA THR A 140 5.89 11.25 -6.85
C THR A 140 4.99 10.02 -6.89
N LEU A 141 5.58 8.83 -7.05
CA LEU A 141 4.88 7.57 -6.93
C LEU A 141 5.31 6.86 -5.65
N THR A 142 4.38 6.63 -4.73
CA THR A 142 4.62 5.84 -3.51
C THR A 142 4.37 4.37 -3.83
N LEU A 143 5.42 3.54 -3.75
CA LEU A 143 5.32 2.09 -3.91
C LEU A 143 5.05 1.44 -2.55
N THR A 144 3.83 0.96 -2.32
CA THR A 144 3.42 0.36 -1.04
C THR A 144 3.15 -1.12 -1.21
N LYS A 145 3.78 -1.95 -0.39
CA LYS A 145 3.52 -3.40 -0.36
C LYS A 145 2.11 -3.69 0.11
N SER A 146 1.35 -4.45 -0.67
CA SER A 146 -0.01 -4.86 -0.38
C SER A 146 -0.04 -6.34 -0.02
N CYS A 147 -0.48 -6.63 1.20
CA CYS A 147 -0.58 -7.99 1.74
C CYS A 147 -1.97 -8.19 2.37
N PRO A 148 -3.07 -8.18 1.60
CA PRO A 148 -4.42 -8.28 2.14
C PRO A 148 -4.63 -9.63 2.84
N LEU A 149 -5.41 -9.64 3.91
CA LEU A 149 -5.95 -10.88 4.48
C LEU A 149 -7.20 -11.28 3.70
N GLU A 150 -7.21 -12.49 3.14
CA GLU A 150 -8.36 -13.00 2.39
C GLU A 150 -9.35 -13.77 3.29
N ALA A 151 -8.83 -14.49 4.28
CA ALA A 151 -9.61 -15.11 5.34
C ALA A 151 -9.79 -14.15 6.55
N ASP A 152 -10.77 -14.43 7.41
CA ASP A 152 -11.13 -13.55 8.51
C ASP A 152 -10.13 -13.62 9.68
N PHE A 153 -9.54 -14.79 9.94
CA PHE A 153 -8.67 -15.06 11.11
C PHE A 153 -9.34 -14.69 12.44
N THR A 154 -10.63 -15.04 12.56
CA THR A 154 -11.42 -14.83 13.77
C THR A 154 -12.27 -16.07 14.09
N GLY A 155 -12.74 -16.16 15.32
CA GLY A 155 -13.55 -17.28 15.81
C GLY A 155 -12.81 -18.12 16.85
N ASP A 156 -13.32 -19.32 17.10
CA ASP A 156 -12.80 -20.20 18.15
C ASP A 156 -11.71 -21.13 17.60
N TYR A 157 -10.60 -21.20 18.34
CA TYR A 157 -9.43 -22.02 18.00
C TYR A 157 -9.01 -22.86 19.20
N ALA A 158 -8.69 -24.13 18.96
CA ALA A 158 -8.03 -24.97 19.95
C ALA A 158 -6.52 -24.78 19.93
N VAL A 159 -5.93 -24.57 21.11
CA VAL A 159 -4.49 -24.41 21.29
C VAL A 159 -3.79 -25.77 21.36
N THR A 160 -2.63 -25.88 20.73
CA THR A 160 -1.69 -27.00 20.91
C THR A 160 -0.27 -26.46 20.98
N GLN A 161 0.47 -26.83 22.02
CA GLN A 161 1.87 -26.52 22.18
C GLN A 161 2.70 -27.43 21.27
N LEU A 162 3.48 -26.84 20.35
CA LEU A 162 4.31 -27.59 19.40
C LEU A 162 5.74 -27.81 19.90
N THR A 163 6.28 -26.85 20.67
CA THR A 163 7.65 -26.92 21.22
C THR A 163 7.63 -26.72 22.74
N ALA A 164 8.71 -27.09 23.41
CA ALA A 164 8.76 -27.00 24.87
C ALA A 164 8.51 -25.56 25.36
N ALA A 165 7.63 -25.42 26.34
CA ALA A 165 7.42 -24.17 27.09
C ALA A 165 8.50 -24.00 28.18
N LEU A 166 8.40 -22.93 28.96
CA LEU A 166 9.30 -22.59 30.06
C LEU A 166 9.51 -23.78 31.02
N PRO A 167 10.73 -24.33 31.12
CA PRO A 167 10.99 -25.51 31.94
C PRO A 167 10.63 -25.35 33.42
N ALA A 168 10.70 -24.11 33.94
CA ALA A 168 10.34 -23.81 35.32
C ALA A 168 8.84 -24.01 35.62
N ALA A 169 7.97 -23.78 34.62
CA ALA A 169 6.54 -24.03 34.74
C ALA A 169 6.21 -25.53 34.61
N GLY A 170 6.94 -26.25 33.76
CA GLY A 170 6.80 -27.71 33.58
C GLY A 170 5.48 -28.16 32.95
N VAL A 171 4.71 -27.22 32.39
CA VAL A 171 3.43 -27.42 31.69
C VAL A 171 3.38 -26.55 30.43
N THR A 172 2.35 -26.68 29.61
CA THR A 172 2.14 -25.83 28.43
C THR A 172 1.73 -24.41 28.82
N THR A 173 2.08 -23.41 28.00
CA THR A 173 1.85 -21.99 28.33
C THR A 173 0.35 -21.66 28.45
N PHE A 174 -0.48 -22.19 27.56
CA PHE A 174 -1.92 -21.87 27.50
C PHE A 174 -2.85 -23.07 27.74
N GLY A 175 -2.30 -24.26 28.05
CA GLY A 175 -3.08 -25.49 28.18
C GLY A 175 -3.45 -26.09 26.82
N ASP A 176 -2.96 -27.30 26.53
CA ASP A 176 -3.35 -28.02 25.31
C ASP A 176 -4.86 -28.31 25.29
N GLY A 177 -5.50 -28.04 24.15
CA GLY A 177 -6.93 -28.20 23.97
C GLY A 177 -7.79 -27.06 24.54
N THR A 178 -7.18 -26.05 25.17
CA THR A 178 -7.88 -24.81 25.54
C THR A 178 -8.46 -24.17 24.28
N ILE A 179 -9.72 -23.74 24.33
CA ILE A 179 -10.34 -22.95 23.27
C ILE A 179 -10.13 -21.47 23.56
N VAL A 180 -9.54 -20.76 22.60
CA VAL A 180 -9.40 -19.30 22.61
C VAL A 180 -10.21 -18.71 21.47
N THR A 181 -10.85 -17.56 21.71
CA THR A 181 -11.59 -16.83 20.68
C THR A 181 -10.71 -15.72 20.14
N LEU A 182 -10.32 -15.82 18.87
CA LEU A 182 -9.62 -14.77 18.14
C LEU A 182 -10.62 -13.74 17.64
N SER A 183 -10.31 -12.47 17.89
CA SER A 183 -11.09 -11.33 17.41
C SER A 183 -10.15 -10.25 16.88
N THR A 184 -10.67 -9.33 16.08
CA THR A 184 -9.91 -8.13 15.71
C THR A 184 -9.59 -7.32 16.97
N ASP A 185 -8.36 -6.84 17.12
CA ASP A 185 -7.88 -6.21 18.36
C ASP A 185 -8.55 -4.85 18.69
N GLY A 186 -9.54 -4.41 17.91
CA GLY A 186 -10.25 -3.14 18.11
C GLY A 186 -9.38 -1.89 17.87
N THR A 187 -8.07 -2.07 17.69
CA THR A 187 -7.14 -1.11 17.12
C THR A 187 -7.49 -0.93 15.63
N ASN A 188 -7.21 0.25 15.06
CA ASN A 188 -7.45 0.52 13.63
C ASN A 188 -6.47 -0.26 12.70
N ASN A 189 -5.87 -1.35 13.18
CA ASN A 189 -4.97 -2.21 12.42
C ASN A 189 -5.73 -3.47 11.99
N ALA A 190 -6.10 -3.54 10.71
CA ALA A 190 -6.83 -4.66 10.12
C ALA A 190 -6.04 -5.99 10.17
N PHE A 191 -4.73 -5.95 10.41
CA PHE A 191 -3.84 -7.10 10.47
C PHE A 191 -3.71 -7.70 11.87
N GLN A 192 -4.22 -7.04 12.92
CA GLN A 192 -4.09 -7.52 14.28
C GLN A 192 -5.27 -8.40 14.72
N ARG A 193 -4.95 -9.47 15.44
CA ARG A 193 -5.89 -10.34 16.13
C ARG A 193 -5.48 -10.46 17.58
N SER A 194 -6.47 -10.50 18.46
CA SER A 194 -6.23 -10.75 19.88
C SER A 194 -7.14 -11.84 20.42
N PHE A 195 -6.63 -12.54 21.42
CA PHE A 195 -7.37 -13.50 22.19
C PHE A 195 -6.99 -13.38 23.66
N ASN A 196 -7.96 -13.62 24.54
CA ASN A 196 -7.76 -13.56 25.97
C ASN A 196 -7.47 -14.98 26.49
N ALA A 197 -6.31 -15.18 27.12
CA ALA A 197 -5.88 -16.49 27.59
C ALA A 197 -5.31 -16.45 29.01
N LYS A 198 -5.45 -17.57 29.70
CA LYS A 198 -4.83 -17.77 31.01
C LYS A 198 -3.51 -18.50 30.85
N PHE A 199 -2.47 -17.98 31.49
CA PHE A 199 -1.16 -18.62 31.49
C PHE A 199 -1.11 -19.75 32.53
N TYR A 200 -0.53 -20.88 32.11
CA TYR A 200 -0.36 -22.13 32.86
C TYR A 200 -1.63 -22.59 33.59
N PRO A 201 -2.76 -22.77 32.89
CA PRO A 201 -4.03 -23.10 33.53
C PRO A 201 -3.97 -24.43 34.30
N ASP A 202 -3.15 -25.38 33.85
CA ASP A 202 -2.94 -26.70 34.46
C ASP A 202 -2.38 -26.65 35.88
N LEU A 203 -1.69 -25.56 36.24
CA LEU A 203 -1.15 -25.36 37.59
C LEU A 203 -2.22 -24.83 38.57
N GLY A 204 -3.39 -24.43 38.09
CA GLY A 204 -4.51 -24.00 38.93
C GLY A 204 -4.28 -22.68 39.66
N PHE A 205 -3.35 -21.84 39.19
CA PHE A 205 -3.08 -20.53 39.79
C PHE A 205 -4.28 -19.58 39.66
N GLY A 206 -4.37 -18.60 40.56
CA GLY A 206 -5.42 -17.58 40.56
C GLY A 206 -5.12 -16.35 39.70
N ASN A 207 -4.19 -16.46 38.75
CA ASN A 207 -3.78 -15.36 37.89
C ASN A 207 -4.91 -14.92 36.94
N PRO A 208 -4.93 -13.63 36.55
CA PRO A 208 -5.89 -13.13 35.58
C PRO A 208 -5.64 -13.73 34.20
N PHE A 209 -6.63 -13.59 33.33
CA PHE A 209 -6.41 -13.76 31.90
C PHE A 209 -5.72 -12.51 31.35
N VAL A 210 -4.93 -12.71 30.31
CA VAL A 210 -4.17 -11.68 29.62
C VAL A 210 -4.54 -11.71 28.14
N ASP A 211 -4.68 -10.53 27.54
CA ASP A 211 -4.83 -10.41 26.11
C ASP A 211 -3.49 -10.69 25.44
N VAL A 212 -3.50 -11.57 24.45
CA VAL A 212 -2.38 -11.92 23.60
C VAL A 212 -2.69 -11.35 22.22
N ILE A 213 -1.82 -10.48 21.72
CA ILE A 213 -2.02 -9.78 20.44
C ILE A 213 -1.00 -10.30 19.42
N ILE A 214 -1.50 -10.73 18.27
CA ILE A 214 -0.71 -11.10 17.10
C ILE A 214 -1.02 -10.19 15.92
N GLU A 215 -0.05 -10.02 15.03
CA GLU A 215 -0.18 -9.33 13.77
C GLU A 215 0.10 -10.30 12.61
N LEU A 216 -0.81 -10.32 11.64
CA LEU A 216 -0.72 -11.11 10.41
C LEU A 216 -0.22 -10.21 9.29
N ASN A 217 1.10 -10.17 9.09
CA ASN A 217 1.74 -9.21 8.19
C ASN A 217 2.56 -9.92 7.11
N CYS A 218 2.19 -9.73 5.85
CA CYS A 218 2.89 -10.25 4.67
C CYS A 218 3.38 -11.70 4.81
N GLY A 219 2.45 -12.61 5.11
CA GLY A 219 2.73 -14.04 5.24
C GLY A 219 3.41 -14.45 6.54
N ASN A 220 3.59 -13.54 7.51
CA ASN A 220 4.15 -13.84 8.82
C ASN A 220 3.19 -13.52 9.98
N VAL A 221 3.15 -14.39 10.97
CA VAL A 221 2.48 -14.19 12.25
C VAL A 221 3.50 -13.67 13.26
N ILE A 222 3.26 -12.46 13.75
CA ILE A 222 4.17 -11.72 14.64
C ILE A 222 3.46 -11.51 15.98
N MET A 223 4.10 -11.89 17.09
CA MET A 223 3.61 -11.52 18.42
C MET A 223 3.88 -10.02 18.66
N VAL A 224 2.85 -9.24 19.01
CA VAL A 224 2.96 -7.78 19.09
C VAL A 224 3.44 -7.34 20.46
N GLY A 225 4.72 -6.93 20.55
CA GLY A 225 5.29 -6.34 21.78
C GLY A 225 5.31 -7.30 22.98
N GLU A 226 5.67 -6.76 24.14
CA GLU A 226 5.61 -7.47 25.42
C GLU A 226 4.15 -7.53 25.89
N GLN A 227 3.61 -8.73 26.05
CA GLN A 227 2.25 -8.92 26.55
C GLN A 227 2.19 -8.64 28.05
N SER A 228 1.00 -8.26 28.53
CA SER A 228 0.81 -7.83 29.93
C SER A 228 1.28 -8.88 30.93
N ALA A 229 1.74 -8.42 32.10
CA ALA A 229 2.19 -9.25 33.20
C ALA A 229 1.20 -10.39 33.52
N THR A 230 1.63 -11.64 33.34
CA THR A 230 0.83 -12.86 33.60
C THR A 230 0.38 -13.02 35.05
N GLY A 231 0.97 -12.29 36.00
CA GLY A 231 0.73 -12.41 37.43
C GLY A 231 1.38 -13.64 38.07
N ILE A 232 2.23 -14.35 37.34
CA ILE A 232 2.95 -15.55 37.78
C ILE A 232 4.45 -15.30 37.60
N GLY A 233 5.29 -15.64 38.58
CA GLY A 233 6.73 -15.66 38.38
C GLY A 233 7.52 -15.94 39.66
N CYS A 234 8.85 -15.88 39.54
CA CYS A 234 9.80 -16.28 40.60
C CYS A 234 10.38 -15.06 41.34
N GLY A 235 9.61 -13.98 41.49
CA GLY A 235 10.06 -12.69 42.04
C GLY A 235 9.72 -11.49 41.17
N GLY A 236 9.30 -11.74 39.94
CA GLY A 236 8.62 -10.82 39.02
C GLY A 236 7.41 -11.51 38.37
N SER A 237 6.88 -10.94 37.30
CA SER A 237 5.83 -11.58 36.49
C SER A 237 6.41 -12.02 35.16
N ILE A 238 6.24 -13.28 34.80
CA ILE A 238 6.52 -13.79 33.46
C ILE A 238 5.71 -12.95 32.47
N SER A 239 6.34 -12.63 31.35
CA SER A 239 5.79 -11.97 30.16
C SER A 239 6.12 -12.82 28.94
N ILE A 240 5.45 -12.52 27.83
CA ILE A 240 5.79 -13.08 26.53
C ILE A 240 6.03 -11.95 25.55
N GLY A 241 6.98 -12.15 24.65
CA GLY A 241 7.37 -11.18 23.64
C GLY A 241 7.49 -11.79 22.25
N PRO A 242 7.88 -10.97 21.24
CA PRO A 242 8.15 -11.44 19.89
C PRO A 242 9.09 -12.65 19.87
N GLY A 243 8.84 -13.59 18.97
CA GLY A 243 9.77 -14.68 18.70
C GLY A 243 11.00 -14.18 17.96
N GLU A 244 12.11 -14.92 18.05
CA GLU A 244 13.31 -14.66 17.24
C GLU A 244 13.04 -14.88 15.73
N GLU A 245 12.16 -15.83 15.42
CA GLU A 245 11.73 -16.17 14.06
C GLU A 245 10.20 -16.19 14.01
N ASN A 246 9.61 -15.47 13.05
CA ASN A 246 8.16 -15.43 12.87
C ASN A 246 7.65 -16.70 12.20
N SER A 247 6.41 -17.09 12.52
CA SER A 247 5.77 -18.23 11.87
C SER A 247 5.12 -17.81 10.55
N PRO A 248 5.22 -18.59 9.47
CA PRO A 248 4.52 -18.27 8.24
C PRO A 248 3.01 -18.54 8.36
N PHE A 249 2.20 -17.85 7.57
CA PHE A 249 0.78 -18.16 7.37
C PHE A 249 0.34 -17.97 5.91
N ASP A 250 -0.76 -18.62 5.53
CA ASP A 250 -1.43 -18.44 4.25
C ASP A 250 -2.59 -17.45 4.43
N ALA A 251 -2.58 -16.33 3.72
CA ALA A 251 -3.60 -15.28 3.86
C ALA A 251 -5.03 -15.73 3.49
N ALA A 252 -5.18 -16.83 2.75
CA ALA A 252 -6.45 -17.40 2.33
C ALA A 252 -6.95 -18.56 3.22
N ASP A 253 -6.12 -19.06 4.14
CA ASP A 253 -6.45 -20.21 4.99
C ASP A 253 -6.25 -19.87 6.48
N ASP A 254 -7.36 -19.67 7.17
CA ASP A 254 -7.37 -19.44 8.61
C ASP A 254 -7.68 -20.70 9.45
N SER A 255 -7.59 -21.90 8.85
CA SER A 255 -7.80 -23.17 9.55
C SER A 255 -6.73 -23.45 10.60
N VAL A 256 -5.50 -22.98 10.36
CA VAL A 256 -4.35 -23.15 11.24
C VAL A 256 -3.55 -21.84 11.33
N ILE A 257 -3.26 -21.41 12.55
CA ILE A 257 -2.33 -20.30 12.81
C ILE A 257 -1.22 -20.84 13.69
N VAL A 258 0.03 -20.71 13.25
CA VAL A 258 1.20 -21.06 14.06
C VAL A 258 1.79 -19.76 14.61
N ILE A 259 2.13 -19.75 15.90
CA ILE A 259 2.65 -18.57 16.57
C ILE A 259 3.93 -18.98 17.29
N THR A 260 5.05 -18.34 16.95
CA THR A 260 6.32 -18.43 17.69
C THR A 260 6.49 -17.17 18.53
N TYR A 261 6.85 -17.35 19.80
CA TYR A 261 7.06 -16.25 20.74
C TYR A 261 8.16 -16.59 21.74
N THR A 262 8.68 -15.55 22.39
CA THR A 262 9.62 -15.71 23.50
C THR A 262 8.85 -15.74 24.81
N GLU A 263 9.01 -16.81 25.58
CA GLU A 263 8.44 -16.96 26.91
C GLU A 263 9.45 -16.57 28.00
N ASP A 264 8.99 -15.84 29.01
CA ASP A 264 9.83 -15.26 30.06
C ASP A 264 10.96 -14.39 29.48
N ASP A 265 10.60 -13.52 28.52
CA ASP A 265 11.48 -12.59 27.82
C ASP A 265 12.26 -11.66 28.76
N GLU A 266 11.68 -11.31 29.91
CA GLU A 266 12.34 -10.55 30.98
C GLU A 266 13.15 -11.41 31.98
N SER A 267 13.18 -12.73 31.83
CA SER A 267 13.89 -13.67 32.74
C SER A 267 13.41 -13.63 34.19
N ASN A 268 12.10 -13.49 34.42
CA ASN A 268 11.48 -13.37 35.73
C ASN A 268 11.28 -14.72 36.46
N CYS A 269 11.44 -15.85 35.77
CA CYS A 269 11.33 -17.19 36.34
C CYS A 269 12.23 -18.25 35.67
N GLY A 270 13.22 -17.81 34.89
CA GLY A 270 14.13 -18.66 34.14
C GLY A 270 14.95 -17.84 33.13
N ALA A 271 15.61 -18.54 32.22
CA ALA A 271 16.11 -17.90 30.99
C ALA A 271 14.97 -17.84 29.96
N PRO A 272 14.96 -16.85 29.05
CA PRO A 272 13.96 -16.76 28.00
C PRO A 272 13.97 -18.00 27.11
N VAL A 273 12.80 -18.44 26.66
CA VAL A 273 12.64 -19.65 25.85
C VAL A 273 11.84 -19.33 24.59
N GLN A 274 12.39 -19.67 23.42
CA GLN A 274 11.64 -19.67 22.17
C GLN A 274 10.65 -20.83 22.18
N THR A 275 9.37 -20.52 22.02
CA THR A 275 8.32 -21.52 22.04
C THR A 275 7.27 -21.27 20.97
N THR A 276 6.52 -22.31 20.62
CA THR A 276 5.61 -22.32 19.48
C THR A 276 4.31 -23.01 19.84
N ILE A 277 3.20 -22.36 19.50
CA ILE A 277 1.86 -22.92 19.59
C ILE A 277 1.19 -22.96 18.22
N GLN A 278 0.24 -23.86 18.08
CA GLN A 278 -0.69 -23.94 16.96
C GLN A 278 -2.11 -23.66 17.45
N LEU A 279 -2.81 -22.78 16.76
CA LEU A 279 -4.24 -22.56 16.89
C LEU A 279 -4.93 -23.28 15.73
N THR A 280 -5.85 -24.19 16.05
CA THR A 280 -6.63 -24.92 15.03
C THR A 280 -8.09 -24.52 15.12
N LYS A 281 -8.66 -24.01 14.03
CA LYS A 281 -10.03 -23.51 13.99
C LYS A 281 -11.05 -24.61 14.32
N GLN A 282 -12.12 -24.27 15.05
CA GLN A 282 -13.18 -25.19 15.51
C GLN A 282 -14.46 -25.10 14.68
#